data_AF-A0AAU9N7Q1-F1
#
_entry.id   AF-A0AAU9N7Q1-F1
#
_cell.length_a   1.000
_cell.length_b   1.000
_cell.length_c   1.000
_cell.angle_alpha   90.00
_cell.angle_beta   90.00
_cell.angle_gamma   90.00
#
_symmetry.space_group_name_H-M   'P 1'
#
loop_
_entity.id
_entity.type
_entity.pdbx_description
1 polymer ?
#
loop_
_entity_poly.entity_id
_entity_poly.type
_entity_poly.pdbx_seq_one_letter_code
_entity_poly.pdbx_strand_id
1 'polypeptide(L)'
;MECKVCSIQEDLQGKCHIIEISYKWCITCRMGKCSAGDAIQNLSQQCLKALAKVLPGLLGGSADLASSNMTLLKSSGNFQKETPKERNIRFGVREHGMGAIYNRIVLHTPGLIPYCATFFVFTDYMRAAMRLAAYQDRESST
;
A
#
# COMPACT_ATOMS: atom_id res chain seq x y z
N MET A 1 13.53 -15.36 21.85
CA MET A 1 12.52 -16.37 22.23
C MET A 1 11.30 -16.14 21.37
N GLU A 2 10.81 -17.20 20.74
CA GLU A 2 10.02 -17.23 19.50
C GLU A 2 8.71 -16.41 19.53
N CYS A 3 8.47 -15.63 18.48
CA CYS A 3 7.11 -15.28 18.08
C CYS A 3 6.57 -16.44 17.24
N LYS A 4 5.79 -17.32 17.88
CA LYS A 4 4.94 -18.28 17.17
C LYS A 4 4.10 -17.51 16.14
N VAL A 5 4.22 -17.91 14.87
CA VAL A 5 3.22 -17.66 13.84
C VAL A 5 1.90 -18.17 14.41
N CYS A 6 0.92 -17.30 14.57
CA CYS A 6 -0.44 -17.71 14.85
C CYS A 6 -0.92 -18.47 13.61
N SER A 7 -0.82 -19.80 13.69
CA SER A 7 -1.52 -20.71 12.82
C SER A 7 -2.97 -20.26 12.75
N ILE A 8 -3.50 -20.18 11.54
CA ILE A 8 -4.93 -20.20 11.30
C ILE A 8 -5.42 -21.51 11.90
N GLN A 9 -5.99 -21.46 13.09
CA GLN A 9 -6.59 -22.60 13.75
C GLN A 9 -8.10 -22.37 13.67
N GLU A 10 -8.75 -23.18 12.81
CA GLU A 10 -10.20 -23.33 12.81
C GLU A 10 -10.63 -23.89 14.16
N ASP A 11 -11.20 -23.05 15.02
CA ASP A 11 -11.91 -23.50 16.22
C ASP A 11 -13.43 -23.29 16.04
N LEU A 12 -14.06 -24.32 15.47
CA LEU A 12 -15.21 -25.05 16.02
C LEU A 12 -16.33 -24.32 16.80
N GLN A 13 -16.77 -23.10 16.44
CA GLN A 13 -18.13 -22.66 16.80
C GLN A 13 -18.76 -21.80 15.70
N GLY A 14 -19.58 -22.44 14.87
CA GLY A 14 -20.35 -21.79 13.81
C GLY A 14 -21.30 -20.71 14.31
N LYS A 15 -20.86 -19.45 14.27
CA LYS A 15 -21.74 -18.28 14.27
C LYS A 15 -21.36 -17.34 13.14
N CYS A 16 -22.15 -17.43 12.08
CA CYS A 16 -22.34 -16.34 11.13
C CYS A 16 -23.08 -15.22 11.89
N HIS A 17 -22.36 -14.16 12.26
CA HIS A 17 -22.98 -12.90 12.70
C HIS A 17 -22.55 -11.80 11.75
N ILE A 18 -23.50 -11.53 10.85
CA ILE A 18 -23.55 -10.39 9.95
C ILE A 18 -23.97 -9.16 10.79
N ILE A 19 -23.25 -8.05 10.58
CA ILE A 19 -23.51 -6.66 11.02
C ILE A 19 -23.13 -6.33 12.48
N GLU A 20 -21.87 -5.88 12.64
CA GLU A 20 -21.60 -4.54 13.17
C GLU A 20 -20.22 -4.09 12.67
N ILE A 21 -20.20 -3.35 11.56
CA ILE A 21 -19.01 -2.62 11.10
C ILE A 21 -18.90 -1.37 11.99
N SER A 22 -18.58 -1.59 13.27
CA SER A 22 -18.14 -0.52 14.13
C SER A 22 -16.69 -0.24 13.79
N TYR A 23 -16.48 0.93 13.19
CA TYR A 23 -15.28 1.67 12.81
C TYR A 23 -14.06 1.41 13.72
N LYS A 24 -13.51 0.19 13.65
CA LYS A 24 -12.29 -0.23 14.35
C LYS A 24 -11.08 0.07 13.48
N TRP A 25 -11.04 1.28 12.90
CA TRP A 25 -9.89 1.80 12.19
C TRP A 25 -8.85 2.30 13.20
N CYS A 26 -8.23 1.35 13.88
CA CYS A 26 -7.06 1.60 14.72
C CYS A 26 -6.14 0.37 14.74
N ILE A 27 -5.88 -0.20 13.56
CA ILE A 27 -4.92 -1.31 13.42
C ILE A 27 -3.49 -0.85 13.79
N THR A 28 -3.18 0.44 13.71
CA THR A 28 -1.85 0.98 14.02
C THR A 28 -1.63 1.36 15.49
N CYS A 29 -2.65 1.78 16.23
CA CYS A 29 -2.47 2.09 17.66
C CYS A 29 -2.43 0.82 18.54
N ARG A 30 -3.11 -0.27 18.13
CA ARG A 30 -3.06 -1.55 18.86
C ARG A 30 -1.72 -2.29 18.74
N MET A 31 -0.83 -1.89 17.81
CA MET A 31 0.52 -2.47 17.67
C MET A 31 1.62 -1.74 18.44
N GLY A 32 1.31 -0.73 19.27
CA GLY A 32 2.20 -0.22 20.33
C GLY A 32 3.59 0.28 19.90
N LYS A 33 3.78 0.70 18.64
CA LYS A 33 5.10 1.09 18.10
C LYS A 33 5.20 2.50 17.51
N CYS A 34 4.13 3.30 17.53
CA CYS A 34 4.25 4.71 17.15
C CYS A 34 4.94 5.46 18.30
N SER A 35 6.23 5.77 18.16
CA SER A 35 6.95 6.51 19.19
C SER A 35 6.51 7.99 19.19
N ALA A 36 6.37 8.57 20.38
CA ALA A 36 5.92 9.94 20.54
C ALA A 36 7.02 10.91 20.06
N GLY A 37 6.95 11.35 18.81
CA GLY A 37 7.91 12.27 18.19
C GLY A 37 8.44 11.88 16.82
N ASP A 38 7.99 10.76 16.24
CA ASP A 38 8.41 10.35 14.90
C ASP A 38 7.83 11.24 13.78
N ALA A 39 8.62 11.45 12.72
CA ALA A 39 8.15 12.08 11.50
C ALA A 39 6.99 11.30 10.87
N ILE A 40 6.03 12.01 10.27
CA ILE A 40 4.84 11.42 9.64
C ILE A 40 5.23 10.40 8.55
N GLN A 41 6.32 10.63 7.82
CA GLN A 41 6.83 9.69 6.81
C GLN A 41 7.34 8.37 7.42
N ASN A 42 7.91 8.41 8.63
CA ASN A 42 8.33 7.20 9.34
C ASN A 42 7.12 6.43 9.85
N LEU A 43 6.11 7.15 10.35
CA LEU A 43 4.84 6.57 10.77
C LEU A 43 4.12 5.92 9.58
N SER A 44 4.06 6.57 8.41
CA SER A 44 3.46 6.00 7.21
C SER A 44 4.17 4.72 6.75
N GLN A 45 5.50 4.65 6.87
CA GLN A 45 6.25 3.43 6.63
C GLN A 45 5.88 2.30 7.58
N GLN A 46 5.67 2.59 8.86
CA GLN A 46 5.22 1.59 9.84
C GLN A 46 3.83 1.05 9.46
N CYS A 47 2.91 1.93 9.02
CA CYS A 47 1.61 1.54 8.50
C CYS A 47 1.74 0.63 7.27
N LEU A 48 2.56 1.01 6.28
CA LEU A 48 2.78 0.22 5.07
C LEU A 48 3.33 -1.18 5.38
N LYS A 49 4.26 -1.29 6.32
CA LYS A 49 4.81 -2.59 6.76
C LYS A 49 3.77 -3.47 7.43
N ALA A 50 2.86 -2.88 8.20
CA ALA A 50 1.77 -3.63 8.83
C ALA A 50 0.76 -4.10 7.77
N LEU A 51 0.37 -3.22 6.85
CA LEU A 51 -0.56 -3.51 5.76
C LEU A 51 -0.01 -4.57 4.79
N ALA A 52 1.28 -4.55 4.50
CA ALA A 52 1.93 -5.50 3.59
C ALA A 52 1.81 -6.97 4.00
N LYS A 53 1.52 -7.25 5.28
CA LYS A 53 1.30 -8.60 5.83
C LYS A 53 -0.14 -9.09 5.66
N VAL A 54 -1.09 -8.15 5.67
CA VAL A 54 -2.54 -8.46 5.63
C VAL A 54 -3.06 -8.40 4.20
N LEU A 55 -2.51 -7.49 3.39
CA LEU A 55 -2.94 -7.25 2.01
C LEU A 55 -1.90 -7.83 1.04
N PRO A 56 -2.11 -9.04 0.48
CA PRO A 56 -1.19 -9.64 -0.48
C PRO A 56 -1.14 -8.84 -1.79
N GLY A 57 -2.23 -8.16 -2.15
CA GLY A 57 -2.33 -7.30 -3.34
C GLY A 57 -1.70 -5.91 -3.20
N LEU A 58 -1.10 -5.57 -2.04
CA LEU A 58 -0.44 -4.27 -1.86
C LEU A 58 0.88 -4.24 -2.64
N LEU A 59 0.95 -3.40 -3.65
CA LEU A 59 2.15 -3.17 -4.45
C LEU A 59 2.42 -1.68 -4.53
N GLY A 60 3.68 -1.27 -4.70
CA GLY A 60 3.92 0.16 -4.77
C GLY A 60 5.36 0.56 -4.90
N GLY A 61 5.57 1.87 -4.98
CA GLY A 61 6.87 2.41 -5.29
C GLY A 61 6.95 3.92 -5.17
N SER A 62 8.14 4.42 -5.41
CA SER A 62 8.46 5.84 -5.38
C SER A 62 9.15 6.26 -6.68
N ALA A 63 8.95 7.52 -7.05
CA ALA A 63 9.67 8.16 -8.14
C ALA A 63 11.09 8.55 -7.68
N ASP A 64 11.98 7.56 -7.60
CA ASP A 64 13.38 7.65 -7.13
C ASP A 64 13.61 8.10 -5.67
N LEU A 65 12.56 8.55 -4.98
CA LEU A 65 12.61 9.08 -3.62
C LEU A 65 12.30 8.00 -2.56
N ALA A 66 12.77 6.77 -2.76
CA ALA A 66 12.36 5.63 -1.93
C ALA A 66 12.92 5.70 -0.49
N SER A 67 14.13 6.24 -0.32
CA SER A 67 14.75 6.50 0.99
C SER A 67 14.14 7.70 1.69
N SER A 68 13.78 8.76 0.96
CA SER A 68 13.19 9.97 1.53
C SER A 68 11.74 9.76 1.94
N ASN A 69 10.92 9.16 1.07
CA ASN A 69 9.49 8.93 1.35
C ASN A 69 9.25 7.68 2.23
N MET A 70 10.31 6.93 2.56
CA MET A 70 10.27 5.74 3.40
C MET A 70 9.31 4.65 2.90
N THR A 71 9.16 4.48 1.59
CA THR A 71 8.12 3.64 0.98
C THR A 71 8.50 2.19 0.68
N LEU A 72 9.71 1.77 1.04
CA LEU A 72 10.20 0.41 0.75
C LEU A 72 9.61 -0.64 1.70
N LEU A 73 9.00 -1.69 1.12
CA LEU A 73 8.65 -2.90 1.85
C LEU A 73 9.92 -3.74 2.03
N LYS A 74 10.44 -3.80 3.25
CA LYS A 74 11.61 -4.64 3.59
C LYS A 74 11.36 -6.14 3.40
N SER A 75 10.09 -6.57 3.37
CA SER A 75 9.69 -7.97 3.19
C SER A 75 9.64 -8.42 1.73
N SER A 76 9.87 -7.52 0.77
CA SER A 76 9.78 -7.83 -0.66
C SER A 76 10.95 -7.21 -1.41
N GLY A 77 11.37 -7.84 -2.49
CA GLY A 77 12.41 -7.38 -3.40
C GLY A 77 11.94 -6.28 -4.34
N ASN A 78 12.76 -5.98 -5.35
CA ASN A 78 12.44 -5.04 -6.40
C ASN A 78 11.81 -5.75 -7.60
N PHE A 79 10.78 -5.12 -8.18
CA PHE A 79 10.19 -5.56 -9.44
C PHE A 79 11.18 -5.29 -10.59
N GLN A 80 11.67 -6.36 -11.19
CA GLN A 80 12.54 -6.33 -12.37
C GLN A 80 12.10 -7.41 -13.38
N LYS A 81 12.69 -7.41 -14.57
CA LYS A 81 12.38 -8.37 -15.64
C LYS A 81 12.62 -9.81 -15.18
N GLU A 82 13.67 -10.01 -14.40
CA GLU A 82 14.10 -11.29 -13.84
C GLU A 82 13.24 -11.68 -12.63
N THR A 83 12.69 -10.70 -11.92
CA THR A 83 11.91 -10.88 -10.68
C THR A 83 10.54 -10.15 -10.74
N PRO A 84 9.61 -10.58 -11.61
CA PRO A 84 8.31 -9.91 -11.78
C PRO A 84 7.33 -10.17 -10.63
N LYS A 85 7.67 -11.07 -9.69
CA LYS A 85 6.82 -11.42 -8.53
C LYS A 85 6.93 -10.41 -7.38
N GLU A 86 7.89 -9.50 -7.45
CA GLU A 86 8.22 -8.59 -6.36
C GLU A 86 7.33 -7.35 -6.31
N ARG A 87 7.15 -6.78 -5.11
CA ARG A 87 6.14 -5.75 -4.84
C ARG A 87 6.66 -4.30 -4.85
N ASN A 88 7.97 -4.08 -4.75
CA ASN A 88 8.54 -2.74 -4.79
C ASN A 88 8.90 -2.33 -6.22
N ILE A 89 8.20 -1.34 -6.77
CA ILE A 89 8.44 -0.82 -8.12
C ILE A 89 9.35 0.42 -8.05
N ARG A 90 10.36 0.46 -8.91
CA ARG A 90 11.29 1.60 -9.03
C ARG A 90 10.98 2.38 -10.30
N PHE A 91 10.28 3.50 -10.16
CA PHE A 91 9.86 4.30 -11.30
C PHE A 91 10.94 5.24 -11.83
N GLY A 92 12.00 5.53 -11.08
CA GLY A 92 12.92 6.63 -11.41
C GLY A 92 12.21 8.00 -11.32
N VAL A 93 12.81 9.06 -11.86
CA VAL A 93 12.23 10.42 -11.88
C VAL A 93 11.14 10.52 -12.95
N ARG A 94 10.00 9.88 -12.70
CA ARG A 94 8.86 9.75 -13.63
C ARG A 94 7.53 9.79 -12.89
N GLU A 95 7.20 10.93 -12.31
CA GLU A 95 6.00 11.13 -11.48
C GLU A 95 4.72 10.96 -12.31
N HIS A 96 4.67 11.58 -13.50
CA HIS A 96 3.51 11.49 -14.38
C HIS A 96 3.27 10.06 -14.88
N GLY A 97 4.35 9.41 -15.32
CA GLY A 97 4.32 8.02 -15.79
C GLY A 97 3.92 7.04 -14.69
N MET A 98 4.44 7.25 -13.47
CA MET A 98 4.06 6.48 -12.29
C MET A 98 2.54 6.53 -12.04
N GLY A 99 1.94 7.73 -12.05
CA GLY A 99 0.49 7.89 -11.89
C GLY A 99 -0.33 7.17 -12.96
N ALA A 100 0.05 7.32 -14.24
CA ALA A 100 -0.65 6.66 -15.34
C ALA A 100 -0.55 5.14 -15.30
N ILE A 101 0.62 4.59 -14.96
CA ILE A 101 0.83 3.14 -14.78
C ILE A 101 -0.08 2.61 -13.68
N TYR A 102 -0.19 3.31 -12.56
CA TYR A 102 -1.01 2.86 -11.45
C TYR A 102 -2.51 2.88 -11.74
N ASN A 103 -3.00 3.92 -12.40
CA ASN A 103 -4.38 3.94 -12.87
C ASN A 103 -4.69 2.72 -13.74
N ARG A 104 -3.76 2.35 -14.62
CA ARG A 104 -3.92 1.15 -15.47
C ARG A 104 -3.87 -0.15 -14.67
N ILE A 105 -3.03 -0.25 -13.65
CA ILE A 105 -2.93 -1.45 -12.80
C ILE A 105 -4.25 -1.70 -12.07
N VAL A 106 -4.86 -0.66 -11.49
CA VAL A 106 -6.16 -0.75 -10.80
C VAL A 106 -7.24 -1.28 -11.75
N LEU A 107 -7.29 -0.76 -12.97
CA LEU A 107 -8.29 -1.16 -13.97
C LEU A 107 -8.06 -2.56 -14.54
N HIS A 108 -6.80 -2.97 -14.69
CA HIS A 108 -6.50 -4.25 -15.33
C HIS A 108 -6.76 -5.44 -14.41
N THR A 109 -6.33 -5.37 -13.15
CA THR A 109 -6.36 -6.51 -12.23
C THR A 109 -7.15 -6.16 -10.99
N PRO A 110 -8.41 -6.63 -10.86
CA PRO A 110 -9.19 -6.42 -9.65
C PRO A 110 -8.50 -7.11 -8.46
N GLY A 111 -8.28 -6.37 -7.37
CA GLY A 111 -7.64 -6.87 -6.15
C GLY A 111 -6.18 -6.45 -5.96
N LEU A 112 -5.55 -5.82 -6.95
CA LEU A 112 -4.27 -5.14 -6.76
C LEU A 112 -4.50 -3.72 -6.21
N ILE A 113 -3.82 -3.40 -5.11
CA ILE A 113 -3.90 -2.10 -4.44
C ILE A 113 -2.56 -1.39 -4.61
N PRO A 114 -2.40 -0.56 -5.65
CA PRO A 114 -1.20 0.21 -5.84
C PRO A 114 -1.10 1.41 -4.90
N TYR A 115 0.11 1.70 -4.43
CA TYR A 115 0.46 2.97 -3.82
C TYR A 115 1.66 3.61 -4.51
N CYS A 116 1.66 4.93 -4.58
CA CYS A 116 2.72 5.72 -5.19
C CYS A 116 3.20 6.81 -4.22
N ALA A 117 4.44 7.25 -4.37
CA ALA A 117 5.01 8.30 -3.53
C ALA A 117 5.98 9.21 -4.28
N THR A 118 5.85 10.51 -4.05
CA THR A 118 6.78 11.56 -4.43
C THR A 118 6.70 12.69 -3.40
N PHE A 119 7.56 13.71 -3.48
CA PHE A 119 7.38 14.90 -2.66
C PHE A 119 6.11 15.64 -3.07
N PHE A 120 5.43 16.24 -2.09
CA PHE A 120 4.15 16.90 -2.34
C PHE A 120 4.25 18.03 -3.38
N VAL A 121 5.39 18.71 -3.47
CA VAL A 121 5.62 19.74 -4.51
C VAL A 121 5.60 19.17 -5.93
N PHE A 122 5.95 17.90 -6.12
CA PHE A 122 5.97 17.26 -7.44
C PHE A 122 4.63 16.63 -7.83
N THR A 123 3.57 16.78 -7.02
CA THR A 123 2.23 16.34 -7.42
C THR A 123 1.74 17.06 -8.68
N ASP A 124 2.25 18.28 -8.94
CA ASP A 124 1.92 19.02 -10.15
C ASP A 124 2.31 18.29 -11.44
N TYR A 125 3.42 17.53 -11.43
CA TYR A 125 3.83 16.71 -12.58
C TYR A 125 2.84 15.58 -12.88
N MET A 126 2.20 15.01 -11.86
CA MET A 126 1.26 13.90 -11.98
C MET A 126 -0.22 14.30 -11.86
N ARG A 127 -0.52 15.60 -11.82
CA ARG A 127 -1.87 16.14 -11.57
C ARG A 127 -2.93 15.62 -12.54
N ALA A 128 -2.60 15.50 -13.82
CA ALA A 128 -3.53 14.96 -14.81
C ALA A 128 -3.84 13.47 -14.58
N ALA A 129 -2.83 12.68 -14.19
CA ALA A 129 -3.03 11.27 -13.85
C ALA A 129 -3.87 11.11 -12.58
N MET A 130 -3.65 11.94 -11.56
CA MET A 130 -4.47 11.96 -10.35
C MET A 130 -5.94 12.32 -10.66
N ARG A 131 -6.16 13.27 -11.57
CA ARG A 131 -7.51 13.63 -12.02
C ARG A 131 -8.21 12.47 -12.73
N LEU A 132 -7.48 11.72 -13.57
CA LEU A 132 -8.03 10.54 -14.24
C LEU A 132 -8.39 9.44 -13.24
N ALA A 133 -7.59 9.23 -12.20
CA ALA A 133 -7.91 8.25 -11.15
C ALA A 133 -9.28 8.54 -10.51
N ALA A 134 -9.50 9.80 -10.11
CA ALA A 134 -10.76 10.23 -9.50
C ALA A 134 -11.98 10.11 -10.45
N TYR A 135 -11.75 10.22 -11.76
CA TYR A 135 -12.80 10.03 -12.76
C TYR A 135 -13.12 8.55 -12.98
N GLN A 136 -12.09 7.72 -13.15
CA GLN A 136 -12.20 6.27 -13.40
C GLN A 136 -12.81 5.52 -12.21
N ASP A 137 -12.60 5.98 -10.98
CA ASP A 137 -13.22 5.39 -9.78
C ASP A 137 -14.75 5.48 -9.79
N ARG A 138 -15.37 6.43 -10.53
CA ARG A 138 -16.83 6.47 -10.68
C ARG A 138 -17.36 5.45 -11.68
N GLU A 139 -16.53 4.97 -12.61
CA GLU A 139 -16.92 4.04 -13.67
C GLU A 139 -16.79 2.57 -13.26
N SER A 140 -15.94 2.24 -12.28
CA SER A 140 -15.74 0.86 -11.80
C SER A 140 -16.85 0.34 -10.87
N SER A 141 -17.87 1.15 -10.59
CA SER A 141 -19.01 0.83 -9.69
C SER A 141 -20.28 0.36 -10.42
N THR A 142 -20.22 0.18 -11.75
CA THR A 142 -21.30 -0.37 -12.59
C THR A 142 -20.91 -1.70 -13.19
#